data_AF-A0A381L7W4-F1
#
_entry.id   AF-A0A381L7W4-F1
#
_cell.length_a   1.000
_cell.length_b   1.000
_cell.length_c   1.000
_cell.angle_alpha   90.00
_cell.angle_beta   90.00
_cell.angle_gamma   90.00
#
_symmetry.space_group_name_H-M   'P 1'
#
loop_
_entity.id
_entity.type
_entity.pdbx_description
1 polymer ?
#
loop_
_entity_poly.entity_id
_entity_poly.type
_entity_poly.pdbx_seq_one_letter_code
_entity_poly.pdbx_strand_id
1 'polypeptide(L)' 'EKNQQWPSVEEIIAHPSFPDAIWKLTPSQKGNHAVAAGRGGPFNIDWEVHGSGDIKLV' A
#
# COMPACT_ATOMS: atom_id res chain seq x y z
N GLU A 1 6.93 22.79 24.81
CA GLU A 1 6.61 21.73 23.82
C GLU A 1 5.67 20.75 24.51
N LYS A 2 4.53 20.39 23.90
CA LYS A 2 3.63 19.40 24.54
C LYS A 2 4.32 18.03 24.43
N ASN A 3 4.52 17.35 25.56
CA ASN A 3 4.90 15.94 25.60
C ASN A 3 3.79 15.12 24.92
N GLN A 4 3.89 14.92 23.61
CA GLN A 4 2.92 14.12 22.87
C GLN A 4 3.41 12.68 22.84
N GLN A 5 2.80 11.87 23.69
CA GLN A 5 2.96 10.43 23.66
C GLN A 5 2.10 9.87 22.51
N TRP A 6 2.74 9.18 21.57
CA TRP A 6 2.05 8.47 20.50
C TRP A 6 1.39 7.21 21.06
N PRO A 7 0.22 6.81 20.55
CA PRO A 7 -0.40 5.55 20.92
C PRO A 7 0.49 4.37 20.52
N SER A 8 0.46 3.31 21.33
CA SER A 8 1.05 2.00 21.02
C SER A 8 0.35 1.35 19.82
N VAL A 9 0.99 0.31 19.26
CA VAL A 9 0.41 -0.47 18.16
C VAL A 9 -0.92 -1.08 18.56
N GLU A 10 -1.00 -1.60 19.79
CA GLU A 10 -2.21 -2.20 20.35
C GLU A 10 -3.35 -1.18 20.46
N GLU A 11 -3.06 0.04 20.91
CA GLU A 11 -4.03 1.13 21.00
C GLU A 11 -4.52 1.60 19.63
N ILE A 12 -3.63 1.64 18.62
CA ILE A 12 -3.98 2.00 17.25
C ILE A 12 -4.91 0.93 16.65
N ILE A 13 -4.58 -0.36 16.79
CA ILE A 13 -5.39 -1.46 16.24
C ILE A 13 -6.76 -1.55 16.93
N ALA A 14 -6.83 -1.27 18.23
CA ALA A 14 -8.08 -1.27 18.99
C ALA A 14 -9.01 -0.09 18.67
N HIS A 15 -8.52 0.94 17.95
CA HIS A 15 -9.30 2.13 17.67
C HIS A 15 -10.51 1.80 16.77
N PRO A 16 -11.74 2.26 17.07
CA PRO A 16 -12.94 1.94 16.29
C PRO A 16 -12.87 2.32 14.80
N SER A 17 -12.07 3.33 14.45
CA SER A 17 -11.84 3.76 13.06
C SER A 17 -10.68 3.03 12.36
N PHE A 18 -9.91 2.19 13.06
CA PHE A 18 -8.84 1.42 12.43
C PHE A 18 -9.33 0.50 11.30
N PRO A 19 -10.51 -0.14 11.38
CA PRO A 19 -11.07 -0.88 10.25
C PRO A 19 -11.22 -0.06 8.97
N ASP A 20 -11.47 1.26 9.07
CA ASP A 20 -11.61 2.15 7.92
C ASP A 20 -10.27 2.43 7.22
N ALA A 21 -9.15 2.23 7.93
CA ALA A 21 -7.81 2.31 7.34
C ALA A 21 -7.50 1.10 6.44
N ILE A 22 -8.28 0.02 6.54
CA ILE A 22 -8.06 -1.20 5.75
C ILE A 22 -8.85 -1.11 4.45
N TRP A 23 -8.15 -0.77 3.36
CA TRP A 23 -8.76 -0.69 2.05
C TRP A 23 -8.76 -2.07 1.34
N LYS A 24 -9.88 -2.80 1.43
CA LYS A 24 -10.04 -4.15 0.83
C LYS A 24 -10.57 -4.13 -0.61
N LEU A 25 -9.91 -3.44 -1.54
CA LEU A 25 -10.29 -3.54 -2.96
C LEU A 25 -9.87 -4.89 -3.54
N THR A 26 -10.67 -5.39 -4.47
CA THR A 26 -10.28 -6.53 -5.31
C THR A 26 -9.65 -5.99 -6.58
N PRO A 27 -8.34 -6.17 -6.79
CA PRO A 27 -7.69 -5.68 -8.00
C PRO A 27 -8.15 -6.46 -9.22
N SER A 28 -8.25 -5.78 -10.36
CA SER A 28 -8.54 -6.40 -11.66
C SER A 28 -7.31 -7.11 -12.22
N GLN A 29 -6.11 -6.60 -11.91
CA GLN A 29 -4.83 -7.24 -12.20
C GLN A 29 -3.87 -6.99 -11.04
N LYS A 30 -2.98 -7.94 -10.77
CA LYS A 30 -1.94 -7.80 -9.77
C LYS A 30 -0.72 -8.62 -10.14
N GLY A 31 0.43 -8.26 -9.59
CA GLY A 31 1.64 -9.03 -9.75
C GLY A 31 2.77 -8.45 -8.94
N ASN A 32 3.94 -9.04 -9.13
CA ASN A 32 5.17 -8.53 -8.58
C ASN A 32 6.19 -8.40 -9.72
N HIS A 33 6.97 -7.32 -9.73
CA HIS A 33 7.94 -7.06 -10.77
C HIS A 33 9.31 -6.67 -10.21
N ALA A 34 10.36 -7.31 -10.71
CA ALA A 34 11.74 -6.99 -10.40
C ALA A 34 12.14 -5.65 -11.02
N VAL A 35 12.60 -4.70 -10.20
CA VAL A 35 13.01 -3.36 -10.63
C VAL A 35 14.44 -3.02 -10.19
N ALA A 36 14.95 -1.87 -10.65
CA ALA A 36 16.24 -1.31 -10.23
C ALA A 36 17.49 -2.17 -10.54
N ALA A 37 17.41 -3.07 -11.53
CA ALA A 37 18.56 -3.83 -12.00
C ALA A 37 19.75 -2.90 -12.34
N GLY A 38 20.93 -3.21 -11.81
CA GLY A 38 22.15 -2.41 -12.01
C GLY A 38 22.23 -1.11 -11.20
N ARG A 39 21.23 -0.81 -10.36
CA ARG A 39 21.18 0.39 -9.50
C ARG A 39 20.85 0.05 -8.03
N GLY A 40 21.22 -1.15 -7.59
CA GLY A 40 20.93 -1.65 -6.22
C GLY A 40 19.75 -2.62 -6.13
N GLY A 41 19.11 -2.96 -7.25
CA GLY A 41 18.24 -4.14 -7.38
C GLY A 41 18.94 -5.32 -8.09
N PRO A 42 18.19 -6.38 -8.45
CA PRO A 42 16.74 -6.42 -8.48
C PRO A 42 16.09 -6.66 -7.12
N PHE A 43 14.99 -5.95 -6.87
CA PHE A 43 14.02 -6.31 -5.85
C PHE A 43 12.61 -6.18 -6.42
N ASN A 44 11.70 -6.85 -5.75
CA ASN A 44 10.37 -7.15 -6.21
C ASN A 44 9.38 -6.12 -5.65
N ILE A 45 8.69 -5.38 -6.53
CA ILE A 45 7.60 -4.46 -6.15
C ILE A 45 6.27 -5.11 -6.49
N ASP A 46 5.40 -5.23 -5.48
CA ASP A 46 3.99 -5.58 -5.67
C ASP A 46 3.23 -4.42 -6.33
N TRP A 47 2.40 -4.75 -7.31
CA TRP A 47 1.54 -3.78 -7.99
C TRP A 47 0.13 -4.33 -8.19
N GLU A 48 -0.83 -3.42 -8.23
CA GLU A 48 -2.24 -3.70 -8.47
C GLU A 48 -2.83 -2.67 -9.43
N VAL A 49 -3.72 -3.12 -10.32
CA VAL A 49 -4.57 -2.27 -11.17
C VAL A 49 -6.02 -2.49 -10.75
N HIS A 50 -6.72 -1.39 -10.47
CA HIS A 50 -8.11 -1.38 -10.04
C HIS A 50 -9.00 -0.78 -11.14
N GLY A 51 -10.05 -1.51 -11.55
CA GLY A 51 -11.00 -1.06 -12.56
C GLY A 51 -10.70 -1.52 -14.00
N SER A 52 -11.54 -1.09 -14.94
CA SER A 52 -11.46 -1.41 -16.36
C SER A 52 -11.78 -0.20 -17.22
N GLY A 53 -11.08 -0.02 -18.34
CA GLY A 53 -11.32 1.06 -19.29
C GLY A 53 -10.15 1.22 -20.25
N ASP A 54 -10.30 2.08 -21.26
CA ASP A 54 -9.24 2.33 -22.24
C ASP A 54 -8.02 2.96 -21.55
N ILE A 55 -6.89 2.25 -21.57
CA ILE A 55 -5.61 2.80 -21.12
C ILE A 55 -5.08 3.72 -22.23
N LYS A 56 -5.15 5.03 -21.99
CA LYS A 56 -4.45 6.00 -22.83
C LYS A 56 -3.03 6.17 -22.30
N LEU A 57 -2.10 5.34 -22.78
CA LEU A 57 -0.67 5.57 -22.59
C LEU A 57 -0.22 6.60 -23.64
N VAL A 58 0.45 7.67 -23.22
CA VAL A 58 1.02 8.72 -24.12
C VAL A 58 2.54 8.63 -24.08
#